data_AF-A0A939H4L0-F1
#
_entry.id   AF-A0A939H4L0-F1
#
_cell.length_a   1.000
_cell.length_b   1.000
_cell.length_c   1.000
_cell.angle_alpha   90.00
_cell.angle_beta   90.00
_cell.angle_gamma   90.00
#
_symmetry.space_group_name_H-M   'P 1'
#
loop_
_entity.id
_entity.type
_entity.pdbx_description
1 polymer ?
#
loop_
_entity_poly.entity_id
_entity_poly.type
_entity_poly.pdbx_seq_one_letter_code
_entity_poly.pdbx_strand_id
1 'polypeptide(L)' 'MKSVKVIVDILFVALFLLITFFGIGPVLFADGSDRERLITFLVVLFIYTIWFILLTLWRRKSRKMFSK' A
#
# COMPACT_ATOMS: atom_id res chain seq x y z
N MET A 1 9.69 -16.60 -15.81
CA MET A 1 9.80 -15.57 -14.74
C MET A 1 8.87 -14.36 -14.92
N LYS A 2 8.39 -14.00 -16.14
CA LYS A 2 7.41 -12.90 -16.33
C LYS A 2 6.12 -13.08 -15.52
N SER A 3 5.61 -14.32 -15.41
CA SER A 3 4.40 -14.64 -14.65
C SER A 3 4.53 -14.34 -13.14
N VAL A 4 5.71 -14.58 -12.54
CA VAL A 4 5.96 -14.25 -11.13
C VAL A 4 5.90 -12.75 -10.90
N LYS A 5 6.45 -11.95 -11.83
CA LYS A 5 6.36 -10.49 -11.75
C LYS A 5 4.90 -10.02 -11.78
N VAL A 6 4.10 -10.56 -12.70
CA VAL A 6 2.67 -10.24 -12.81
C VAL A 6 1.93 -10.58 -11.52
N ILE A 7 2.19 -11.76 -10.93
CA ILE A 7 1.58 -12.16 -9.65
C ILE A 7 1.92 -11.19 -8.52
N VAL A 8 3.19 -10.79 -8.40
CA VAL A 8 3.61 -9.83 -7.36
C VAL A 8 3.02 -8.44 -7.60
N ASP A 9 2.95 -7.98 -8.86
CA ASP A 9 2.33 -6.69 -9.20
C ASP A 9 0.82 -6.71 -8.88
N ILE A 10 0.11 -7.81 -9.16
CA ILE A 10 -1.29 -8.02 -8.76
C ILE A 10 -1.43 -7.99 -7.24
N LEU A 11 -0.52 -8.64 -6.50
CA LEU A 11 -0.54 -8.64 -5.04
C LEU A 11 -0.37 -7.23 -4.48
N PHE A 12 0.52 -6.41 -5.05
CA PHE A 12 0.65 -5.01 -4.69
C PHE A 12 -0.68 -4.26 -4.91
N VAL A 13 -1.30 -4.40 -6.07
CA VAL A 13 -2.60 -3.77 -6.37
C VAL A 13 -3.67 -4.20 -5.36
N ALA A 14 -3.77 -5.50 -5.07
CA ALA A 14 -4.71 -6.01 -4.08
C ALA A 14 -4.45 -5.41 -2.69
N LEU A 15 -3.19 -5.38 -2.24
CA LEU A 15 -2.81 -4.76 -0.97
C LEU A 15 -3.16 -3.26 -0.93
N PHE A 16 -2.94 -2.53 -2.02
CA PHE A 16 -3.32 -1.12 -2.10
C PHE A 16 -4.83 -0.93 -1.93
N LEU A 17 -5.64 -1.76 -2.60
CA LEU A 17 -7.09 -1.73 -2.45
C LEU A 17 -7.50 -2.05 -1.01
N LEU A 18 -6.90 -3.08 -0.38
CA LEU A 18 -7.15 -3.38 1.02
C LEU A 18 -6.79 -2.20 1.94
N ILE A 19 -5.61 -1.60 1.80
CA ILE A 19 -5.21 -0.43 2.60
C ILE A 19 -6.18 0.74 2.37
N THR A 20 -6.69 0.90 1.15
CA THR A 20 -7.67 1.95 0.83
C THR A 20 -9.00 1.70 1.54
N PHE A 21 -9.61 0.53 1.34
CA PHE A 21 -10.90 0.21 1.94
C PHE A 21 -10.83 0.14 3.47
N PHE A 22 -9.84 -0.56 4.02
CA PHE A 22 -9.71 -0.79 5.46
C PHE A 22 -8.97 0.32 6.20
N GLY A 23 -8.16 1.13 5.52
CA GLY A 23 -7.45 2.25 6.14
C GLY A 23 -8.27 3.55 6.10
N ILE A 24 -8.75 3.95 4.92
CA ILE A 24 -9.55 5.18 4.79
C ILE A 24 -10.96 4.99 5.35
N GLY A 25 -11.53 3.79 5.29
CA GLY A 25 -12.85 3.49 5.85
C GLY A 25 -13.01 3.95 7.32
N PRO A 26 -12.15 3.50 8.25
CA PRO A 26 -12.17 3.96 9.64
C PRO A 26 -11.98 5.47 9.79
N VAL A 27 -11.17 6.13 8.95
CA VAL A 27 -11.00 7.60 9.03
C VAL A 27 -12.30 8.33 8.68
N LEU A 28 -13.04 7.81 7.70
CA LEU A 28 -14.29 8.42 7.22
C LEU A 28 -15.49 8.08 8.10
N PHE A 29 -15.56 6.86 8.62
CA PHE A 29 -16.76 6.31 9.27
C PHE A 29 -16.61 6.03 10.77
N ALA A 30 -15.43 6.21 11.38
CA ALA A 30 -15.31 6.09 12.82
C ALA A 30 -16.08 7.23 13.51
N ASP A 31 -16.96 6.85 14.45
CA ASP A 31 -17.69 7.74 15.34
C ASP A 31 -16.81 8.27 16.50
N GLY A 32 -15.49 8.33 16.26
CA GLY A 32 -14.51 8.82 17.23
C GLY A 32 -14.36 10.34 17.16
N SER A 33 -13.70 10.90 18.18
CA SER A 33 -13.37 12.33 18.17
C SER A 33 -12.47 12.71 16.99
N ASP A 34 -12.51 13.97 16.56
CA ASP A 34 -11.65 14.46 15.46
C ASP A 34 -10.16 14.17 15.69
N ARG A 35 -9.72 14.15 16.96
CA ARG A 35 -8.35 13.79 17.34
C ARG A 35 -8.04 12.33 17.05
N GLU A 36 -8.94 11.41 17.38
CA GLU A 36 -8.77 9.98 17.10
C GLU A 36 -8.73 9.73 15.60
N ARG A 37 -9.63 10.37 14.84
CA ARG A 37 -9.65 10.29 13.37
C ARG A 37 -8.37 10.81 12.74
N LEU A 38 -7.79 11.90 13.26
CA LEU A 38 -6.49 12.42 12.82
C LEU A 38 -5.37 11.41 13.07
N ILE A 39 -5.34 10.78 14.25
CA ILE A 39 -4.33 9.76 14.57
C ILE A 39 -4.48 8.55 13.64
N THR A 40 -5.71 8.05 13.43
CA THR A 40 -5.97 6.97 12.48
C THR A 40 -5.52 7.35 11.07
N PHE A 41 -5.80 8.57 10.62
CA PHE A 41 -5.36 9.08 9.33
C PHE A 41 -3.84 9.08 9.18
N LEU A 42 -3.11 9.54 10.21
CA LEU A 42 -1.65 9.53 10.21
C LEU A 42 -1.07 8.11 10.14
N VAL A 43 -1.67 7.16 10.84
CA VAL A 43 -1.27 5.74 10.76
C VAL A 43 -1.50 5.19 9.34
N VAL A 44 -2.64 5.48 8.73
CA VAL A 44 -2.95 5.06 7.35
C VAL A 44 -1.97 5.68 6.36
N LEU A 45 -1.65 6.97 6.51
CA LEU A 45 -0.67 7.66 5.69
C LEU A 45 0.74 7.05 5.82
N PHE A 46 1.13 6.66 7.03
CA PHE A 46 2.39 5.96 7.28
C PHE A 46 2.42 4.59 6.57
N ILE A 47 1.33 3.82 6.64
CA ILE A 47 1.20 2.54 5.93
C ILE A 47 1.32 2.72 4.42
N TYR A 48 0.66 3.75 3.84
CA TYR A 48 0.82 4.08 2.43
C TYR A 48 2.26 4.40 2.05
N THR A 49 2.96 5.13 2.91
CA THR A 49 4.37 5.49 2.68
C THR A 49 5.24 4.24 2.59
N ILE A 50 5.10 3.32 3.55
CA ILE A 50 5.83 2.04 3.53
C ILE A 50 5.47 1.23 2.29
N TRP A 51 4.18 1.11 1.97
CA TRP A 51 3.71 0.34 0.81
C TRP A 51 4.31 0.89 -0.49
N PHE A 52 4.34 2.23 -0.65
CA PHE A 52 4.91 2.88 -1.83
C PHE A 52 6.43 2.67 -1.95
N ILE A 53 7.14 2.72 -0.83
CA ILE A 53 8.58 2.40 -0.78
C ILE A 53 8.82 0.96 -1.23
N LEU A 54 8.07 -0.01 -0.69
CA LEU A 54 8.19 -1.42 -1.05
C LEU A 54 7.92 -1.66 -2.54
N LEU A 55 6.88 -1.04 -3.10
CA LEU A 55 6.59 -1.10 -4.53
C LEU A 55 7.76 -0.53 -5.35
N THR A 56 8.30 0.61 -4.94
CA THR A 56 9.42 1.27 -5.63
C THR A 56 10.68 0.39 -5.61
N LEU A 57 10.99 -0.23 -4.48
CA LEU A 57 12.11 -1.15 -4.34
C LEU A 57 11.92 -2.41 -5.19
N TRP A 58 10.71 -2.99 -5.19
CA TRP A 58 10.34 -4.11 -6.04
C TRP A 58 10.54 -3.77 -7.53
N ARG A 59 9.99 -2.65 -8.00
CA ARG A 59 10.13 -2.22 -9.41
C ARG A 59 11.58 -1.95 -9.80
N ARG A 60 12.41 -1.45 -8.88
CA ARG A 60 13.86 -1.28 -9.11
C ARG A 60 14.56 -2.64 -9.24
N LYS A 61 14.28 -3.59 -8.34
CA LYS A 61 14.86 -4.95 -8.37
C LYS A 61 14.43 -5.71 -9.63
N SER A 62 13.14 -5.66 -9.96
CA SER A 62 12.55 -6.34 -11.12
C SER A 62 13.02 -5.78 -12.46
N ARG A 63 13.40 -4.51 -12.55
CA ARG A 63 14.07 -4.00 -13.78
C ARG A 63 15.46 -4.58 -13.97
N LYS A 64 16.28 -4.64 -12.90
CA LYS A 64 17.65 -5.18 -12.97
C LYS A 64 17.69 -6.68 -13.27
N MET A 65 16.76 -7.45 -12.68
CA MET A 65 16.72 -8.91 -12.82
C MET A 65 16.28 -9.40 -14.20
N PHE A 66 15.47 -8.63 -14.92
CA PHE A 66 14.87 -9.02 -16.21
C PHE A 66 15.45 -8.26 -17.41
N SER A 67 16.41 -7.37 -17.18
CA SER A 67 17.15 -6.63 -18.22
C SER A 67 18.49 -7.30 -18.56
N LYS A 68 18.77 -8.48 -17.99
CA LYS A 68 19.95 -9.31 -18.23
C LYS A 68 19.50 -10.59 -18.93
#